data_AF-A0A2E2T4N5-F1
#
_entry.id   AF-A0A2E2T4N5-F1
#
_cell.length_a   1.000
_cell.length_b   1.000
_cell.length_c   1.000
_cell.angle_alpha   90.00
_cell.angle_beta   90.00
_cell.angle_gamma   90.00
#
_symmetry.space_group_name_H-M   'P 1'
#
loop_
_entity.id
_entity.type
_entity.pdbx_description
1 polymer ?
#
loop_
_entity_poly.entity_id
_entity_poly.type
_entity_poly.pdbx_seq_one_letter_code
_entity_poly.pdbx_strand_id
1 'polypeptide(L)'
;MSKIAKRTPNPKFRSANNIRYTAQLFWDIQRSLPLERRLIEPMYSLHDDIDGMINFRKEYVRDMDTTGYKTASRLLENYDHWNEFMKAKWFREAKEEWDKEVNAKLEQEATDALRGLLALGGDLKPSEAISAAKAIFTRVDRDKASEGLKTRGRPSKEEVRGKLKEEARLTKEEEDDAARISMMKVVKKP
;
A
#
# COMPACT_ATOMS: atom_id res chain seq x y z
N MET A 1 -40.25 -18.51 -5.92
CA MET A 1 -39.08 -18.73 -6.79
C MET A 1 -38.58 -17.39 -7.29
N SER A 2 -37.47 -16.89 -6.75
CA SER A 2 -36.91 -15.59 -7.16
C SER A 2 -36.19 -15.74 -8.50
N LYS A 3 -36.67 -15.04 -9.52
CA LYS A 3 -36.03 -14.98 -10.84
C LYS A 3 -34.74 -14.17 -10.71
N ILE A 4 -33.59 -14.84 -10.74
CA ILE A 4 -32.29 -14.17 -10.85
C ILE A 4 -32.28 -13.47 -12.22
N ALA A 5 -32.42 -12.15 -12.21
CA ALA A 5 -32.31 -11.34 -13.42
C ALA A 5 -30.94 -11.60 -14.05
N LYS A 6 -30.91 -12.10 -15.28
CA LYS A 6 -29.67 -12.24 -16.05
C LYS A 6 -29.13 -10.84 -16.27
N ARG A 7 -28.08 -10.46 -15.52
CA ARG A 7 -27.38 -9.19 -15.72
C ARG A 7 -26.82 -9.18 -17.14
N THR A 8 -27.20 -8.16 -17.92
CA THR A 8 -26.61 -7.93 -19.24
C THR A 8 -25.10 -7.65 -19.07
N PRO A 9 -24.21 -8.25 -19.88
CA PRO A 9 -22.78 -8.00 -19.77
C PRO A 9 -22.48 -6.52 -20.00
N ASN A 10 -21.67 -5.90 -19.13
CA ASN A 10 -21.18 -4.56 -19.37
C ASN A 10 -20.13 -4.62 -20.51
N PRO A 11 -20.40 -4.07 -21.71
CA PRO A 11 -19.52 -4.22 -22.86
C PRO A 11 -18.15 -3.57 -22.64
N LYS A 12 -18.03 -2.64 -21.69
CA LYS A 12 -16.77 -1.99 -21.32
C LYS A 12 -15.75 -2.96 -20.72
N PHE A 13 -16.21 -3.91 -19.91
CA PHE A 13 -15.33 -4.78 -19.12
C PHE A 13 -15.50 -6.26 -19.44
N ARG A 14 -16.50 -6.62 -20.25
CA ARG A 14 -16.84 -8.01 -20.53
C ARG A 14 -17.09 -8.24 -22.01
N SER A 15 -16.66 -9.41 -22.47
CA SER A 15 -17.01 -9.95 -23.78
C SER A 15 -18.47 -10.37 -23.87
N ALA A 16 -18.94 -10.66 -25.09
CA ALA A 16 -20.28 -11.22 -25.34
C ALA A 16 -20.55 -12.52 -24.56
N ASN A 17 -19.50 -13.29 -24.25
CA ASN A 17 -19.57 -14.51 -23.43
C ASN A 17 -19.52 -14.23 -21.91
N ASN A 18 -19.69 -12.97 -21.50
CA ASN A 18 -19.65 -12.51 -20.10
C ASN A 18 -18.30 -12.72 -19.39
N ILE A 19 -17.22 -12.95 -20.14
CA ILE A 19 -15.85 -13.09 -19.60
C ILE A 19 -15.24 -11.69 -19.47
N ARG A 20 -14.63 -11.39 -18.31
CA ARG A 20 -13.97 -10.10 -18.05
C ARG A 20 -12.70 -9.95 -18.88
N TYR A 21 -12.50 -8.75 -19.41
CA TYR A 21 -11.23 -8.35 -19.99
C TYR A 21 -10.23 -8.07 -18.87
N THR A 22 -9.00 -8.54 -19.02
CA THR A 22 -7.91 -8.24 -18.09
C THR A 22 -6.77 -7.57 -18.84
N ALA A 23 -5.86 -8.36 -19.41
CA ALA A 23 -4.75 -7.90 -20.24
C ALA A 23 -5.17 -6.93 -21.36
N GLN A 24 -6.34 -7.14 -21.96
CA GLN A 24 -6.82 -6.30 -23.07
C GLN A 24 -7.25 -4.88 -22.65
N LEU A 25 -7.44 -4.64 -21.36
CA LEU A 25 -7.75 -3.29 -20.87
C LEU A 25 -6.50 -2.40 -20.84
N PHE A 26 -5.31 -3.01 -20.87
CA PHE A 26 -4.02 -2.34 -20.71
C PHE A 26 -3.25 -2.33 -22.02
N TRP A 27 -2.95 -1.13 -22.52
CA TRP A 27 -2.24 -0.92 -23.77
C TRP A 27 -0.87 -1.61 -23.79
N ASP A 28 -0.12 -1.52 -22.69
CA ASP A 28 1.22 -2.09 -22.53
C ASP A 28 1.21 -3.61 -22.80
N ILE A 29 0.19 -4.27 -22.26
CA ILE A 29 0.03 -5.72 -22.40
C ILE A 29 -0.50 -6.04 -23.79
N GLN A 30 -1.49 -5.28 -24.26
CA GLN A 30 -2.13 -5.53 -25.55
C GLN A 30 -1.18 -5.38 -26.74
N ARG A 31 -0.19 -4.48 -26.65
CA ARG A 31 0.86 -4.32 -27.68
C ARG A 31 1.70 -5.58 -27.88
N SER A 32 1.85 -6.40 -26.84
CA SER A 32 2.56 -7.69 -26.93
C SER A 32 1.70 -8.80 -27.53
N LEU A 33 0.38 -8.61 -27.65
CA LEU A 33 -0.54 -9.60 -28.21
C LEU A 33 -0.64 -9.48 -29.75
N PRO A 34 -0.82 -10.60 -30.47
CA PRO A 34 -1.19 -10.60 -31.88
C PRO A 34 -2.46 -9.78 -32.14
N LEU A 35 -2.56 -9.14 -33.30
CA LEU A 35 -3.67 -8.24 -33.67
C LEU A 35 -5.04 -8.93 -33.58
N GLU A 36 -5.11 -10.20 -33.92
CA GLU A 36 -6.35 -11.00 -33.94
C GLU A 36 -6.91 -11.22 -32.53
N ARG A 37 -6.07 -11.08 -31.49
CA ARG A 37 -6.46 -11.23 -30.08
C ARG A 37 -6.82 -9.91 -29.40
N ARG A 38 -6.74 -8.80 -30.13
CA ARG A 38 -7.07 -7.44 -29.66
C ARG A 38 -8.55 -7.17 -29.91
N LEU A 39 -9.40 -7.58 -28.98
CA LEU A 39 -10.86 -7.53 -29.14
C LEU A 39 -11.47 -6.18 -28.78
N ILE A 40 -10.76 -5.36 -28.03
CA ILE A 40 -11.20 -4.04 -27.57
C ILE A 40 -10.08 -3.01 -27.72
N GLU A 41 -10.43 -1.73 -27.72
CA GLU A 41 -9.45 -0.67 -27.51
C GLU A 41 -9.05 -0.63 -26.02
N PRO A 42 -7.75 -0.50 -25.71
CA PRO A 42 -7.30 -0.41 -24.34
C PRO A 42 -7.75 0.91 -23.74
N MET A 43 -8.20 0.88 -22.48
CA MET A 43 -8.62 2.09 -21.75
C MET A 43 -7.53 2.61 -20.82
N TYR A 44 -6.60 1.73 -20.45
CA TYR A 44 -5.58 1.98 -19.46
C TYR A 44 -4.19 1.84 -20.07
N SER A 45 -3.29 2.68 -19.59
CA SER A 45 -1.87 2.40 -19.59
C SER A 45 -1.44 1.98 -18.19
N LEU A 46 -0.43 1.13 -18.11
CA LEU A 46 0.03 0.56 -16.85
C LEU A 46 0.90 1.55 -16.09
N HIS A 47 1.81 2.24 -16.79
CA HIS A 47 2.82 3.11 -16.17
C HIS A 47 2.89 4.51 -16.78
N ASP A 48 2.75 4.62 -18.10
CA ASP A 48 3.03 5.85 -18.85
C ASP A 48 1.77 6.66 -19.14
N ASP A 49 1.90 7.97 -19.32
CA ASP A 49 0.80 8.77 -19.84
C ASP A 49 0.71 8.60 -21.36
N ILE A 50 -0.43 8.10 -21.82
CA ILE A 50 -0.71 7.90 -23.24
C ILE A 50 -1.97 8.67 -23.57
N ASP A 51 -1.93 9.44 -24.66
CA ASP A 51 -3.07 10.23 -25.08
C ASP A 51 -4.31 9.35 -25.29
N GLY A 52 -5.45 9.81 -24.76
CA GLY A 52 -6.71 9.07 -24.77
C GLY A 52 -6.83 7.91 -23.76
N MET A 53 -5.82 7.65 -22.91
CA MET A 53 -5.84 6.55 -21.93
C MET A 53 -5.64 7.04 -20.50
N ILE A 54 -6.18 6.28 -19.55
CA ILE A 54 -6.01 6.55 -18.12
C ILE A 54 -4.74 5.83 -17.63
N ASN A 55 -3.82 6.59 -17.06
CA ASN A 55 -2.63 6.04 -16.41
C ASN A 55 -3.01 5.37 -15.08
N PHE A 56 -3.04 4.04 -15.08
CA PHE A 56 -3.56 3.24 -13.98
C PHE A 56 -2.70 3.37 -12.72
N ARG A 57 -1.36 3.42 -12.86
CA ARG A 57 -0.44 3.69 -11.73
C ARG A 57 -0.76 5.00 -11.06
N LYS A 58 -0.85 6.09 -11.82
CA LYS A 58 -1.09 7.43 -11.24
C LYS A 58 -2.39 7.46 -10.46
N GLU A 59 -3.41 6.85 -11.02
CA GLU A 59 -4.73 6.76 -10.40
C GLU A 59 -4.72 5.90 -9.13
N TYR A 60 -3.99 4.78 -9.14
CA TYR A 60 -3.78 3.95 -7.96
C TYR A 60 -3.06 4.70 -6.85
N VAL A 61 -1.96 5.37 -7.19
CA VAL A 61 -1.17 6.14 -6.23
C VAL A 61 -1.96 7.33 -5.70
N ARG A 62 -2.76 8.00 -6.53
CA ARG A 62 -3.64 9.09 -6.10
C ARG A 62 -4.66 8.63 -5.04
N ASP A 63 -5.16 7.40 -5.16
CA ASP A 63 -6.16 6.88 -4.23
C ASP A 63 -5.55 6.55 -2.84
N MET A 64 -4.20 6.51 -2.74
CA MET A 64 -3.42 6.23 -1.52
C MET A 64 -3.94 4.99 -0.77
N ASP A 65 -4.23 3.92 -1.52
CA ASP A 65 -4.84 2.69 -1.02
C ASP A 65 -4.06 1.46 -1.48
N THR A 66 -3.26 0.89 -0.56
CA THR A 66 -2.45 -0.30 -0.80
C THR A 66 -3.27 -1.55 -1.09
N THR A 67 -4.58 -1.57 -0.78
CA THR A 67 -5.45 -2.73 -1.05
C THR A 67 -5.96 -2.75 -2.49
N GLY A 68 -6.02 -1.59 -3.16
CA GLY A 68 -6.62 -1.42 -4.49
C GLY A 68 -8.14 -1.40 -4.51
N TYR A 69 -8.80 -1.41 -3.35
CA TYR A 69 -10.25 -1.36 -3.25
C TYR A 69 -10.86 -0.09 -3.85
N LYS A 70 -10.27 1.09 -3.54
CA LYS A 70 -10.74 2.38 -4.08
C LYS A 70 -10.57 2.45 -5.59
N THR A 71 -9.40 2.05 -6.08
CA THR A 71 -9.09 2.06 -7.51
C THR A 71 -9.97 1.10 -8.28
N ALA A 72 -10.20 -0.11 -7.74
CA ALA A 72 -11.12 -1.07 -8.35
C ALA A 72 -12.56 -0.55 -8.43
N SER A 73 -13.05 0.06 -7.34
CA SER A 73 -14.41 0.59 -7.28
C SER A 73 -14.66 1.73 -8.29
N ARG A 74 -13.59 2.45 -8.67
CA ARG A 74 -13.68 3.63 -9.54
C ARG A 74 -13.33 3.34 -11.00
N LEU A 75 -12.30 2.53 -11.24
CA LEU A 75 -11.80 2.25 -12.59
C LEU A 75 -12.24 0.89 -13.13
N LEU A 76 -12.63 -0.05 -12.29
CA LEU A 76 -13.02 -1.39 -12.74
C LEU A 76 -14.51 -1.62 -12.52
N GLU A 77 -14.99 -2.81 -12.87
CA GLU A 77 -16.37 -3.19 -12.60
C GLU A 77 -16.64 -3.34 -11.09
N ASN A 78 -15.66 -3.89 -10.36
CA ASN A 78 -15.69 -4.11 -8.91
C ASN A 78 -14.34 -4.69 -8.42
N TYR A 79 -14.24 -4.91 -7.11
CA TYR A 79 -13.06 -5.52 -6.49
C TYR A 79 -12.78 -6.97 -6.95
N ASP A 80 -13.80 -7.74 -7.39
CA ASP A 80 -13.53 -9.08 -7.94
C ASP A 80 -12.76 -9.01 -9.26
N HIS A 81 -12.96 -7.96 -10.05
CA HIS A 81 -12.19 -7.70 -11.26
C HIS A 81 -10.73 -7.41 -10.93
N TRP A 82 -10.46 -6.66 -9.86
CA TRP A 82 -9.11 -6.45 -9.34
C TRP A 82 -8.46 -7.77 -8.92
N ASN A 83 -9.19 -8.63 -8.21
CA ASN A 83 -8.70 -9.95 -7.80
C ASN A 83 -8.36 -10.84 -9.00
N GLU A 84 -9.03 -10.67 -10.15
CA GLU A 84 -8.64 -11.34 -11.39
C GLU A 84 -7.30 -10.83 -11.94
N PHE A 85 -7.03 -9.53 -11.87
CA PHE A 85 -5.74 -8.98 -12.27
C PHE A 85 -4.62 -9.49 -11.38
N MET A 86 -4.83 -9.55 -10.07
CA MET A 86 -3.85 -10.06 -9.11
C MET A 86 -3.45 -11.53 -9.34
N LYS A 87 -4.24 -12.31 -10.11
CA LYS A 87 -3.82 -13.66 -10.54
C LYS A 87 -2.72 -13.61 -11.60
N ALA A 88 -2.65 -12.54 -12.38
CA ALA A 88 -1.64 -12.37 -13.41
C ALA A 88 -0.33 -11.83 -12.83
N LYS A 89 0.79 -12.44 -13.23
CA LYS A 89 2.13 -12.08 -12.73
C LYS A 89 2.49 -10.62 -13.04
N TRP A 90 2.26 -10.18 -14.28
CA TRP A 90 2.57 -8.82 -14.74
C TRP A 90 1.89 -7.73 -13.90
N PHE A 91 0.66 -7.97 -13.44
CA PHE A 91 -0.07 -6.98 -12.66
C PHE A 91 0.41 -6.94 -11.21
N ARG A 92 0.77 -8.09 -10.62
CA ARG A 92 1.37 -8.13 -9.29
C ARG A 92 2.70 -7.39 -9.24
N GLU A 93 3.56 -7.62 -10.24
CA GLU A 93 4.85 -6.94 -10.34
C GLU A 93 4.67 -5.42 -10.51
N ALA A 94 3.71 -4.99 -11.33
CA ALA A 94 3.38 -3.59 -11.47
C ALA A 94 2.86 -2.98 -10.16
N LYS A 95 1.93 -3.66 -9.49
CA LYS A 95 1.38 -3.21 -8.20
C LYS A 95 2.45 -3.11 -7.12
N GLU A 96 3.36 -4.07 -7.03
CA GLU A 96 4.46 -4.03 -6.05
C GLU A 96 5.31 -2.76 -6.22
N GLU A 97 5.56 -2.35 -7.47
CA GLU A 97 6.27 -1.09 -7.73
C GLU A 97 5.44 0.14 -7.33
N TRP A 98 4.13 0.12 -7.58
CA TRP A 98 3.25 1.21 -7.17
C TRP A 98 3.11 1.30 -5.64
N ASP A 99 3.09 0.16 -4.96
CA ASP A 99 3.05 0.09 -3.50
C ASP A 99 4.28 0.75 -2.88
N LYS A 100 5.47 0.58 -3.49
CA LYS A 100 6.68 1.30 -3.04
C LYS A 100 6.48 2.81 -3.10
N GLU A 101 5.86 3.32 -4.17
CA GLU A 101 5.57 4.75 -4.29
C GLU A 101 4.52 5.22 -3.27
N VAL A 102 3.43 4.48 -3.08
CA VAL A 102 2.40 4.80 -2.09
C VAL A 102 3.01 4.81 -0.68
N ASN A 103 3.81 3.81 -0.36
CA ASN A 103 4.48 3.72 0.94
C ASN A 103 5.44 4.89 1.15
N ALA A 104 6.25 5.24 0.16
CA ALA A 104 7.14 6.41 0.25
C ALA A 104 6.35 7.72 0.49
N LYS A 105 5.18 7.89 -0.15
CA LYS A 105 4.31 9.04 0.10
C LYS A 105 3.71 9.03 1.51
N LEU A 106 3.24 7.87 1.98
CA LEU A 106 2.73 7.73 3.35
C LEU A 106 3.81 7.99 4.41
N GLU A 107 5.03 7.52 4.18
CA GLU A 107 6.18 7.78 5.05
C GLU A 107 6.53 9.27 5.12
N GLN A 108 6.51 9.95 3.97
CA GLN A 108 6.71 11.39 3.89
C GLN A 108 5.59 12.16 4.62
N GLU A 109 4.32 11.82 4.38
CA GLU A 109 3.17 12.43 5.06
C GLU A 109 3.23 12.23 6.57
N ALA A 110 3.59 11.04 7.04
CA ALA A 110 3.76 10.76 8.46
C ALA A 110 4.91 11.58 9.07
N THR A 111 6.02 11.72 8.34
CA THR A 111 7.17 12.53 8.76
C THR A 111 6.80 14.01 8.86
N ASP A 112 6.06 14.53 7.88
CA ASP A 112 5.64 15.94 7.86
C ASP A 112 4.60 16.22 8.96
N ALA A 113 3.67 15.29 9.22
CA ALA A 113 2.77 15.38 10.36
C ALA A 113 3.53 15.41 11.69
N LEU A 114 4.55 14.56 11.87
CA LEU A 114 5.38 14.55 13.07
C LEU A 114 6.16 15.86 13.24
N ARG A 115 6.76 16.38 12.15
CA ARG A 115 7.43 17.69 12.17
C ARG A 115 6.47 18.82 12.55
N GLY A 116 5.24 18.79 12.03
CA GLY A 116 4.20 19.75 12.39
C GLY A 116 3.86 19.71 13.88
N LEU A 117 3.68 18.50 14.45
CA LEU A 117 3.43 18.33 15.88
C LEU A 117 4.59 18.84 16.75
N LEU A 118 5.84 18.55 16.36
CA LEU A 118 7.03 19.02 17.07
C LEU A 118 7.20 20.54 16.96
N ALA A 119 6.88 21.14 15.81
CA ALA A 119 7.00 22.58 15.58
C ALA A 119 5.93 23.40 16.31
N LEU A 120 4.74 22.83 16.53
CA LEU A 120 3.65 23.48 17.26
C LEU A 120 3.91 23.59 18.78
N GLY A 121 4.98 22.98 19.29
CA GLY A 121 5.51 23.25 20.63
C GLY A 121 4.54 23.01 21.79
N GLY A 122 3.44 22.29 21.56
CA GLY A 122 2.47 21.96 22.60
C GLY A 122 2.97 20.84 23.49
N ASP A 123 2.46 20.76 24.72
CA ASP A 123 2.77 19.80 25.79
C ASP A 123 2.58 18.30 25.45
N LEU A 124 2.43 17.95 24.17
CA LEU A 124 2.50 16.59 23.67
C LEU A 124 3.90 16.03 23.95
N LYS A 125 3.94 15.03 24.84
CA LYS A 125 5.17 14.32 25.13
C LYS A 125 5.69 13.74 23.81
N PRO A 126 6.98 13.94 23.47
CA PRO A 126 7.58 13.36 22.27
C PRO A 126 7.31 11.85 22.11
N SER A 127 7.16 11.13 23.21
CA SER A 127 6.81 9.71 23.24
C SER A 127 5.44 9.37 22.63
N GLU A 128 4.44 10.24 22.76
CA GLU A 128 3.09 10.02 22.22
C GLU A 128 3.05 10.27 20.71
N ALA A 129 3.74 11.33 20.26
CA ALA A 129 3.89 11.64 18.84
C ALA A 129 4.69 10.54 18.10
N ILE A 130 5.76 10.02 18.71
CA ILE A 130 6.55 8.89 18.18
C ILE A 130 5.72 7.61 18.17
N SER A 131 4.89 7.35 19.19
CA SER A 131 4.03 6.16 19.25
C SER A 131 2.94 6.19 18.18
N ALA A 132 2.33 7.35 17.91
CA ALA A 132 1.36 7.53 16.84
C ALA A 132 2.00 7.33 15.45
N ALA A 133 3.19 7.91 15.23
CA ALA A 133 3.95 7.72 13.99
C ALA A 133 4.35 6.25 13.78
N LYS A 134 4.84 5.56 14.83
CA LYS A 134 5.13 4.12 14.79
C LYS A 134 3.89 3.29 14.46
N ALA A 135 2.71 3.63 14.99
CA ALA A 135 1.47 2.90 14.69
C ALA A 135 1.05 3.00 13.22
N ILE A 136 1.30 4.14 12.57
CA ILE A 136 1.10 4.32 11.12
C ILE A 136 2.09 3.44 10.35
N PHE A 137 3.38 3.49 10.71
CA PHE A 137 4.44 2.73 10.05
C PHE A 137 4.27 1.20 10.19
N THR A 138 3.90 0.72 11.38
CA THR A 138 3.75 -0.73 11.65
C THR A 138 2.56 -1.34 10.90
N ARG A 139 1.53 -0.55 10.56
CA ARG A 139 0.42 -1.01 9.71
C ARG A 139 0.85 -1.19 8.26
N VAL A 140 1.67 -0.27 7.75
CA VAL A 140 2.24 -0.33 6.40
C VAL A 140 3.13 -1.57 6.21
N ASP A 141 3.92 -1.94 7.22
CA ASP A 141 4.78 -3.14 7.13
C ASP A 141 4.04 -4.48 7.33
N ARG A 142 2.90 -4.52 8.03
CA ARG A 142 2.11 -5.77 8.17
C ARG A 142 1.49 -6.23 6.85
N ASP A 143 1.20 -5.31 5.93
CA ASP A 143 0.69 -5.65 4.60
C ASP A 143 1.78 -6.27 3.70
N LYS A 144 3.07 -5.99 3.95
CA LYS A 144 4.21 -6.70 3.31
C LYS A 144 4.36 -8.14 3.80
N ALA A 145 3.88 -8.47 5.00
CA ALA A 145 4.03 -9.80 5.58
C ALA A 145 3.00 -10.82 5.04
N SER A 146 1.93 -10.38 4.36
CA SER A 146 0.87 -11.28 3.89
C SER A 146 1.14 -11.99 2.54
N GLU A 147 2.09 -11.55 1.72
CA GLU A 147 2.35 -12.16 0.39
C GLU A 147 3.55 -13.15 0.35
N GLY A 148 4.21 -13.41 1.48
CA GLY A 148 5.41 -14.28 1.54
C GLY A 148 5.26 -15.61 2.29
N LEU A 149 4.15 -15.88 2.97
CA LEU A 149 4.05 -17.00 3.91
C LEU A 149 3.43 -18.26 3.30
N LYS A 150 4.14 -18.83 2.32
CA LYS A 150 4.20 -20.29 2.18
C LYS A 150 5.55 -20.74 2.73
N THR A 151 5.51 -21.45 3.86
CA THR A 151 6.61 -22.26 4.41
C THR A 151 7.91 -21.52 4.77
N ARG A 152 7.89 -20.66 5.80
CA ARG A 152 9.01 -20.55 6.75
C ARG A 152 8.48 -20.08 8.10
N GLY A 153 8.92 -20.75 9.15
CA GLY A 153 8.20 -20.93 10.41
C GLY A 153 7.73 -19.65 11.08
N ARG A 154 6.52 -19.73 11.64
CA ARG A 154 6.08 -18.87 12.75
C ARG A 154 7.24 -18.76 13.75
N PRO A 155 7.75 -17.55 14.05
CA PRO A 155 8.77 -17.36 15.08
C PRO A 155 8.30 -18.01 16.37
N SER A 156 9.17 -18.78 17.02
CA SER A 156 8.78 -19.48 18.24
C SER A 156 8.43 -18.44 19.33
N LYS A 157 7.58 -18.82 20.30
CA LYS A 157 7.23 -17.93 21.42
C LYS A 157 8.46 -17.37 22.16
N GLU A 158 9.60 -18.06 22.05
CA GLU A 158 10.86 -17.67 22.67
C GLU A 158 11.59 -16.58 21.88
N GLU A 159 11.59 -16.64 20.55
CA GLU A 159 12.17 -15.58 19.70
C GLU A 159 11.38 -14.27 19.82
N VAL A 160 10.05 -14.37 19.92
CA VAL A 160 9.17 -13.21 20.15
C VAL A 160 9.43 -12.58 21.52
N ARG A 161 9.62 -13.41 22.57
CA ARG A 161 9.97 -12.91 23.92
C ARG A 161 11.38 -12.32 23.98
N GLY A 162 12.34 -12.91 23.26
CA GLY A 162 13.70 -12.41 23.18
C GLY A 162 13.77 -11.02 22.55
N LYS A 163 13.08 -10.82 21.42
CA LYS A 163 13.01 -9.51 20.76
C LYS A 163 12.28 -8.45 21.59
N LEU A 164 11.16 -8.81 22.23
CA LEU A 164 10.47 -7.90 23.15
C LEU A 164 11.36 -7.48 24.33
N LYS A 165 12.20 -8.39 24.84
CA LYS A 165 13.10 -8.10 25.96
C LYS A 165 14.28 -7.23 25.54
N GLU A 166 14.83 -7.43 24.35
CA GLU A 166 15.86 -6.55 23.77
C GLU A 166 15.29 -5.15 23.46
N GLU A 167 14.09 -5.06 22.88
CA GLU A 167 13.43 -3.77 22.61
C GLU A 167 13.09 -3.01 23.91
N ALA A 168 12.62 -3.72 24.94
CA ALA A 168 12.39 -3.10 26.25
C ALA A 168 13.70 -2.64 26.92
N ARG A 169 14.82 -3.33 26.67
CA ARG A 169 16.14 -2.93 27.15
C ARG A 169 16.66 -1.69 26.42
N LEU A 170 16.55 -1.66 25.09
CA LEU A 170 16.93 -0.51 24.27
C LEU A 170 16.11 0.74 24.65
N THR A 171 14.80 0.58 24.85
CA THR A 171 13.93 1.68 25.28
C THR A 171 14.35 2.22 26.65
N LYS A 172 14.73 1.33 27.58
CA LYS A 172 15.21 1.73 28.91
C LYS A 172 16.57 2.43 28.86
N GLU A 173 17.48 1.97 28.01
CA GLU A 173 18.79 2.60 27.80
C GLU A 173 18.63 4.00 27.17
N GLU A 174 17.70 4.17 26.22
CA GLU A 174 17.35 5.47 25.62
C GLU A 174 16.73 6.44 26.65
N GLU A 175 15.85 5.95 27.54
CA GLU A 175 15.25 6.74 28.62
C GLU A 175 16.28 7.17 29.67
N ASP A 176 17.18 6.26 30.07
CA ASP A 176 18.25 6.54 31.03
C ASP A 176 19.28 7.53 30.45
N ASP A 177 19.62 7.44 29.16
CA ASP A 177 20.49 8.39 28.48
C ASP A 177 19.83 9.77 28.30
N ALA A 178 18.54 9.81 27.97
CA ALA A 178 17.76 11.05 27.92
C ALA A 178 17.71 11.75 29.28
N ALA A 179 17.52 10.99 30.37
CA ALA A 179 17.56 11.50 31.74
C ALA A 179 18.95 12.04 32.12
N ARG A 180 20.02 11.35 31.71
CA ARG A 180 21.41 11.77 31.96
C ARG A 180 21.75 13.07 31.23
N ILE A 181 21.35 13.21 29.96
CA ILE A 181 21.54 14.44 29.17
C ILE A 181 20.73 15.60 29.76
N SER A 182 19.52 15.33 30.26
CA SER A 182 18.67 16.33 30.92
C SER A 182 19.31 16.87 32.20
N MET A 183 19.84 16.00 33.07
CA MET A 183 20.52 16.43 34.31
C MET A 183 21.81 17.22 34.04
N MET A 184 22.53 16.93 32.95
CA MET A 184 23.78 17.60 32.61
C MET A 184 23.59 19.05 32.11
N LYS A 185 22.39 19.38 31.58
CA LYS A 185 22.04 20.74 31.15
C LYS A 185 21.65 21.69 32.30
N VAL A 186 21.32 21.16 33.48
CA VAL A 186 20.91 21.97 34.66
C VAL A 186 22.11 22.52 35.45
N VAL A 187 23.33 21.96 35.28
CA VAL A 187 24.51 22.31 36.09
C VAL A 187 25.36 23.45 35.51
N LYS A 188 25.00 24.04 34.36
CA LYS A 188 25.68 25.25 33.84
C LYS A 188 24.75 26.46 33.78
N LYS A 189 24.70 27.18 34.90
CA LYS A 189 24.56 28.64 34.90
C LYS A 189 25.38 29.22 36.06
N PRO A 190 26.42 30.04 35.81
CA PRO A 190 27.02 30.89 36.84
C PRO A 190 26.06 31.99 37.30
#